data_AF-A0A929CZD5-F1
#
_entry.id   AF-A0A929CZD5-F1
#
_cell.length_a   1.000
_cell.length_b   1.000
_cell.length_c   1.000
_cell.angle_alpha   90.00
_cell.angle_beta   90.00
_cell.angle_gamma   90.00
#
_symmetry.space_group_name_H-M   'P 1'
#
loop_
_entity.id
_entity.type
_entity.pdbx_description
1 polymer ?
#
loop_
_entity_poly.entity_id
_entity_poly.type
_entity_poly.pdbx_seq_one_letter_code
_entity_poly.pdbx_strand_id
1 'polypeptide(L)'
;MEVKSKWAAAVFIVMALVLALGMAVVAAPAGEEAKADVQEWSSLLTPNPISLGIMPGQDIVLMELSPNVATDNTIYAITVDPNAAGDLALYTPDDIWQLRKSTNGGYWWETMGTGLGAGMPAGSWTAVDMAVAPDDPNYIVVAMTDGLAPQQTAPFWAPAGPPFTSIVYVSADGGATFSTLGALGLPATE
;
A
#
# COMPACT_ATOMS: atom_id res chain seq x y z
N MET A 1 -15.05 -2.33 54.64
CA MET A 1 -15.35 -3.40 53.66
C MET A 1 -16.32 -2.89 52.59
N GLU A 2 -16.12 -1.67 52.07
CA GLU A 2 -17.17 -0.92 51.32
C GLU A 2 -16.74 -0.49 49.90
N VAL A 3 -15.47 -0.72 49.53
CA VAL A 3 -14.91 -0.25 48.24
C VAL A 3 -15.28 -1.20 47.09
N LYS A 4 -15.58 -2.48 47.38
CA LYS A 4 -15.85 -3.48 46.34
C LYS A 4 -17.22 -3.32 45.64
N SER A 5 -18.21 -2.65 46.25
CA SER A 5 -19.54 -2.50 45.64
C SER A 5 -19.62 -1.40 44.57
N LYS A 6 -18.80 -0.34 44.70
CA LYS A 6 -18.80 0.79 43.76
C LYS A 6 -18.21 0.42 42.39
N TRP A 7 -17.24 -0.50 42.36
CA TRP A 7 -16.64 -0.99 41.13
C TRP A 7 -17.59 -1.87 40.32
N ALA A 8 -18.38 -2.72 40.99
CA ALA A 8 -19.37 -3.55 40.31
C ALA A 8 -20.47 -2.70 39.64
N ALA A 9 -20.92 -1.63 40.32
CA ALA A 9 -21.91 -0.71 39.75
C ALA A 9 -21.38 0.04 38.52
N ALA A 10 -20.13 0.50 38.55
CA ALA A 10 -19.50 1.18 37.42
C ALA A 10 -19.35 0.27 36.19
N VAL A 11 -18.94 -0.99 36.40
CA VAL A 11 -18.81 -1.97 35.30
C VAL A 11 -20.16 -2.31 34.69
N PHE A 12 -21.21 -2.46 35.51
CA PHE A 12 -22.57 -2.70 34.99
C PHE A 12 -23.11 -1.52 34.19
N ILE A 13 -22.85 -0.29 34.61
CA ILE A 13 -23.27 0.92 33.87
C ILE A 13 -22.55 1.01 32.52
N VAL A 14 -21.23 0.75 32.49
CA VAL A 14 -20.45 0.77 31.24
C VAL A 14 -20.90 -0.35 30.28
N MET A 15 -21.14 -1.57 30.78
CA MET A 15 -21.66 -2.65 29.94
C MET A 15 -23.07 -2.36 29.42
N ALA A 16 -23.96 -1.78 30.24
CA ALA A 16 -25.28 -1.38 29.79
C ALA A 16 -25.22 -0.26 28.73
N LEU A 17 -24.27 0.66 28.84
CA LEU A 17 -24.07 1.72 27.86
C LEU A 17 -23.53 1.17 26.53
N VAL A 18 -22.57 0.25 26.57
CA VAL A 18 -22.01 -0.41 25.38
C VAL A 18 -23.08 -1.26 24.69
N LEU A 19 -23.93 -1.96 25.45
CA LEU A 19 -25.04 -2.72 24.89
C LEU A 19 -26.12 -1.82 24.29
N ALA A 20 -26.41 -0.68 24.91
CA ALA A 20 -27.38 0.30 24.39
C ALA A 20 -26.87 1.03 23.13
N LEU A 21 -25.59 1.40 23.08
CA LEU A 21 -24.99 1.97 21.85
C LEU A 21 -24.86 0.92 20.74
N GLY A 22 -24.57 -0.34 21.08
CA GLY A 22 -24.49 -1.43 20.11
C GLY A 22 -25.84 -1.76 19.46
N MET A 23 -26.95 -1.62 20.19
CA MET A 23 -28.30 -1.83 19.64
C MET A 23 -28.87 -0.60 18.90
N ALA A 24 -28.32 0.60 19.12
CA ALA A 24 -28.74 1.80 18.40
C ALA A 24 -28.21 1.88 16.95
N VAL A 25 -27.21 1.07 16.58
CA VAL A 25 -26.63 1.03 15.22
C VAL A 25 -27.40 0.08 14.27
N VAL A 26 -28.35 -0.72 14.77
CA VAL A 26 -29.13 -1.69 13.94
C VAL A 26 -30.61 -1.33 13.86
N ALA A 27 -30.97 -0.07 14.11
CA ALA A 27 -32.29 0.46 13.79
C ALA A 27 -32.19 1.50 12.66
N ALA A 28 -31.53 1.13 11.56
CA ALA A 28 -31.79 1.80 10.30
C ALA A 28 -33.30 1.62 9.99
N PRO A 29 -34.01 2.66 9.56
CA PRO A 29 -35.42 2.53 9.20
C PRO A 29 -35.56 1.43 8.15
N ALA A 30 -36.31 0.37 8.50
CA ALA A 30 -36.77 -0.63 7.56
C ALA A 30 -37.68 0.07 6.54
N GLY A 31 -37.11 0.60 5.46
CA GLY A 31 -37.84 1.42 4.51
C GLY A 31 -37.01 2.00 3.38
N GLU A 32 -35.69 2.15 3.53
CA GLU A 32 -34.83 2.31 2.35
C GLU A 32 -34.52 0.92 1.81
N GLU A 33 -35.31 0.47 0.83
CA GLU A 33 -34.85 -0.56 -0.09
C GLU A 33 -33.44 -0.14 -0.52
N ALA A 34 -32.45 -1.01 -0.26
CA ALA A 34 -31.13 -0.84 -0.84
C ALA A 34 -31.37 -0.62 -2.32
N LYS A 35 -31.18 0.61 -2.80
CA LYS A 35 -31.17 0.88 -4.23
C LYS A 35 -30.03 0.03 -4.73
N ALA A 36 -30.38 -1.12 -5.32
CA ALA A 36 -29.47 -1.85 -6.15
C ALA A 36 -29.20 -0.92 -7.32
N ASP A 37 -28.25 0.00 -7.13
CA ASP A 37 -27.65 0.72 -8.24
C ASP A 37 -27.16 -0.38 -9.16
N VAL A 38 -27.80 -0.47 -10.31
CA VAL A 38 -27.38 -1.37 -11.37
C VAL A 38 -25.97 -0.92 -11.68
N GLN A 39 -24.99 -1.72 -11.27
CA GLN A 39 -23.60 -1.48 -11.59
C GLN A 39 -23.46 -1.67 -13.10
N GLU A 40 -23.61 -0.58 -13.84
CA GLU A 40 -23.42 -0.56 -15.27
C GLU A 40 -21.93 -0.66 -15.54
N TRP A 41 -21.47 -1.89 -15.76
CA TRP A 41 -20.18 -2.16 -16.37
C TRP A 41 -20.25 -1.72 -17.82
N SER A 42 -20.04 -0.42 -18.06
CA SER A 42 -19.82 0.08 -19.43
C SER A 42 -18.67 -0.71 -20.06
N SER A 43 -18.74 -0.95 -21.37
CA SER A 43 -17.64 -1.59 -22.10
C SER A 43 -16.39 -0.74 -21.89
N LEU A 44 -15.53 -1.19 -20.97
CA LEU A 44 -14.27 -0.55 -20.67
C LEU A 44 -13.53 -0.50 -22.01
N LEU A 45 -13.26 0.70 -22.51
CA LEU A 45 -12.31 0.86 -23.61
C LEU A 45 -11.04 0.20 -23.11
N THR A 46 -10.70 -0.98 -23.64
CA THR A 46 -9.43 -1.65 -23.32
C THR A 46 -8.35 -0.69 -23.79
N PRO A 47 -7.66 0.02 -22.88
CA PRO A 47 -6.69 1.00 -23.30
C PRO A 47 -5.60 0.25 -24.08
N ASN A 48 -5.09 0.85 -25.14
CA ASN A 48 -3.88 0.31 -25.78
C ASN A 48 -2.80 0.20 -24.68
N PRO A 49 -2.10 -0.93 -24.53
CA PRO A 49 -1.05 -1.08 -23.51
C PRO A 49 -0.01 0.04 -23.51
N ILE A 50 0.29 0.61 -24.67
CA ILE A 50 1.20 1.77 -24.79
C ILE A 50 0.63 3.02 -24.10
N SER A 51 -0.68 3.20 -24.16
CA SER A 51 -1.39 4.33 -23.53
C SER A 51 -1.55 4.18 -22.03
N LEU A 52 -1.40 2.97 -21.48
CA LEU A 52 -1.41 2.76 -20.03
C LEU A 52 -0.15 3.35 -19.38
N GLY A 53 0.95 3.55 -20.10
CA GLY A 53 2.24 3.94 -19.51
C GLY A 53 2.91 2.84 -18.68
N ILE A 54 2.19 1.75 -18.38
CA ILE A 54 2.70 0.48 -17.87
C ILE A 54 2.88 -0.44 -19.07
N MET A 55 4.12 -0.79 -19.39
CA MET A 55 4.45 -1.56 -20.58
C MET A 55 4.11 -3.04 -20.40
N PRO A 56 3.81 -3.79 -21.49
CA PRO A 56 3.73 -5.24 -21.43
C PRO A 56 4.99 -5.83 -20.80
N GLY A 57 4.83 -6.65 -19.77
CA GLY A 57 5.93 -7.21 -18.99
C GLY A 57 6.16 -6.51 -17.65
N GLN A 58 5.57 -5.34 -17.41
CA GLN A 58 5.60 -4.69 -16.09
C GLN A 58 4.40 -5.10 -15.25
N ASP A 59 4.66 -5.42 -13.98
CA ASP A 59 3.62 -5.77 -13.00
C ASP A 59 3.36 -4.62 -12.04
N ILE A 60 2.10 -4.42 -11.64
CA ILE A 60 1.75 -3.60 -10.48
C ILE A 60 1.81 -4.49 -9.25
N VAL A 61 2.62 -4.10 -8.27
CA VAL A 61 2.87 -4.89 -7.06
C VAL A 61 2.29 -4.26 -5.81
N LEU A 62 2.18 -2.93 -5.80
CA LEU A 62 1.55 -2.15 -4.74
C LEU A 62 0.71 -1.05 -5.38
N MET A 63 -0.41 -0.72 -4.75
CA MET A 63 -1.31 0.35 -5.20
C MET A 63 -1.88 1.06 -3.99
N GLU A 64 -1.86 2.39 -4.04
CA GLU A 64 -2.50 3.24 -3.04
C GLU A 64 -3.36 4.31 -3.69
N LEU A 65 -4.49 4.62 -3.07
CA LEU A 65 -5.36 5.68 -3.51
C LEU A 65 -4.96 7.00 -2.86
N SER A 66 -5.06 8.10 -3.62
CA SER A 66 -5.03 9.44 -3.01
C SER A 66 -6.15 9.55 -1.97
N PRO A 67 -5.93 10.21 -0.82
CA PRO A 67 -7.03 10.54 0.10
C PRO A 67 -8.16 11.34 -0.58
N ASN A 68 -7.86 12.02 -1.69
CA ASN A 68 -8.79 12.82 -2.46
C ASN A 68 -9.28 12.13 -3.74
N VAL A 69 -9.12 10.81 -3.87
CA VAL A 69 -9.42 10.04 -5.10
C VAL A 69 -10.82 10.29 -5.66
N ALA A 70 -11.82 10.54 -4.79
CA ALA A 70 -13.18 10.85 -5.21
C ALA A 70 -13.30 12.16 -6.04
N THR A 71 -12.30 13.03 -5.94
CA THR A 71 -12.27 14.34 -6.61
C THR A 71 -11.13 14.49 -7.60
N ASP A 72 -9.97 13.87 -7.34
CA ASP A 72 -8.77 13.99 -8.18
C ASP A 72 -8.48 12.74 -9.03
N ASN A 73 -9.23 11.65 -8.82
CA ASN A 73 -9.00 10.34 -9.43
C ASN A 73 -7.54 9.86 -9.38
N THR A 74 -6.80 10.28 -8.35
CA THR A 74 -5.37 10.02 -8.25
C THR A 74 -5.11 8.67 -7.60
N ILE A 75 -4.27 7.88 -8.26
CA ILE A 75 -3.82 6.57 -7.82
C ILE A 75 -2.30 6.52 -7.95
N TYR A 76 -1.63 5.99 -6.93
CA TYR A 76 -0.22 5.69 -6.94
C TYR A 76 -0.02 4.18 -7.05
N ALA A 77 1.01 3.76 -7.78
CA ALA A 77 1.35 2.35 -7.89
C ALA A 77 2.86 2.17 -7.90
N ILE A 78 3.34 1.09 -7.29
CA ILE A 78 4.68 0.60 -7.55
C ILE A 78 4.58 -0.42 -8.67
N THR A 79 5.34 -0.19 -9.73
CA THR A 79 5.51 -1.16 -10.81
C THR A 79 6.91 -1.75 -10.78
N VAL A 80 7.02 -3.00 -11.20
CA VAL A 80 8.28 -3.69 -11.36
C VAL A 80 8.42 -4.14 -12.80
N ASP A 81 9.58 -3.90 -13.39
CA ASP A 81 9.98 -4.42 -14.69
C ASP A 81 10.87 -5.65 -14.47
N PRO A 82 10.31 -6.87 -14.43
CA PRO A 82 11.08 -8.10 -14.36
C PRO A 82 11.97 -8.19 -15.60
N ASN A 83 13.28 -8.22 -15.38
CA ASN A 83 14.26 -8.13 -16.45
C ASN A 83 14.20 -9.37 -17.37
N ALA A 84 13.39 -9.34 -18.45
CA ALA A 84 13.29 -10.20 -19.63
C ALA A 84 13.28 -11.75 -19.48
N ALA A 85 13.60 -12.32 -18.32
CA ALA A 85 13.53 -13.73 -18.03
C ALA A 85 12.09 -14.04 -17.60
N GLY A 86 11.19 -14.04 -18.59
CA GLY A 86 9.78 -14.29 -18.40
C GLY A 86 9.53 -15.53 -17.54
N ASP A 87 9.04 -15.32 -16.34
CA ASP A 87 8.03 -16.12 -15.64
C ASP A 87 7.95 -15.61 -14.20
N LEU A 88 6.79 -15.02 -13.87
CA LEU A 88 5.92 -15.09 -12.68
C LEU A 88 6.39 -15.69 -11.33
N ALA A 89 7.66 -16.02 -11.14
CA ALA A 89 8.10 -16.79 -9.99
C ALA A 89 8.73 -15.94 -8.90
N LEU A 90 9.70 -15.05 -9.17
CA LEU A 90 10.32 -14.24 -8.11
C LEU A 90 10.95 -12.96 -8.66
N TYR A 91 10.71 -11.82 -8.00
CA TYR A 91 11.38 -10.56 -8.29
C TYR A 91 12.89 -10.68 -8.06
N THR A 92 13.68 -10.21 -9.02
CA THR A 92 15.14 -10.29 -8.99
C THR A 92 15.77 -8.99 -8.51
N PRO A 93 17.00 -9.06 -7.97
CA PRO A 93 17.88 -7.90 -7.75
C PRO A 93 17.93 -6.87 -8.87
N ASP A 94 17.80 -7.33 -10.11
CA ASP A 94 18.00 -6.52 -11.31
C ASP A 94 16.68 -5.95 -11.84
N ASP A 95 15.57 -6.21 -11.16
CA ASP A 95 14.26 -5.68 -11.53
C ASP A 95 14.21 -4.17 -11.30
N ILE A 96 13.56 -3.47 -12.21
CA ILE A 96 13.46 -2.02 -12.13
C ILE A 96 12.14 -1.65 -11.46
N TRP A 97 12.25 -1.17 -10.23
CA TRP A 97 11.12 -0.69 -9.43
C TRP A 97 10.86 0.79 -9.69
N GLN A 98 9.61 1.14 -9.98
CA GLN A 98 9.19 2.49 -10.35
C GLN A 98 7.93 2.88 -9.61
N LEU A 99 7.90 4.10 -9.08
CA LEU A 99 6.65 4.73 -8.68
C LEU A 99 5.94 5.26 -9.94
N ARG A 100 4.66 4.92 -10.05
CA ARG A 100 3.75 5.39 -11.08
C ARG A 100 2.62 6.18 -10.43
N LYS A 101 2.11 7.15 -11.17
CA LYS A 101 0.95 7.93 -10.79
C LYS A 101 -0.06 7.93 -11.93
N SER A 102 -1.33 7.82 -11.59
CA SER A 102 -2.45 8.06 -12.50
C SER A 102 -3.27 9.19 -11.90
N THR A 103 -3.74 10.14 -12.70
CA THR A 103 -4.67 11.21 -12.27
C THR A 103 -6.02 11.08 -12.94
N ASN A 104 -6.35 9.87 -13.42
CA ASN A 104 -7.59 9.62 -14.13
C ASN A 104 -8.19 8.25 -13.79
N GLY A 105 -7.94 7.72 -12.60
CA GLY A 105 -8.55 6.46 -12.16
C GLY A 105 -7.91 5.23 -12.80
N GLY A 106 -6.65 5.32 -13.22
CA GLY A 106 -5.86 4.19 -13.69
C GLY A 106 -5.91 3.95 -15.20
N TYR A 107 -6.52 4.85 -15.99
CA TYR A 107 -6.55 4.70 -17.46
C TYR A 107 -5.20 5.02 -18.12
N TRP A 108 -4.41 5.94 -17.56
CA TRP A 108 -3.02 6.14 -17.95
C TRP A 108 -2.14 6.43 -16.73
N TRP A 109 -0.86 6.10 -16.86
CA TRP A 109 0.12 6.21 -15.79
C TRP A 109 1.36 6.96 -16.27
N GLU A 110 1.86 7.86 -15.43
CA GLU A 110 3.15 8.54 -15.58
C GLU A 110 4.18 7.94 -14.62
N THR A 111 5.44 7.89 -15.04
CA THR A 111 6.54 7.54 -14.15
C THR A 111 6.87 8.74 -13.27
N MET A 112 6.88 8.52 -11.96
CA MET A 112 7.25 9.54 -10.97
C MET A 112 8.72 9.36 -10.58
N GLY A 113 9.48 10.47 -10.64
CA GLY A 113 10.92 10.46 -10.42
C GLY A 113 11.68 9.64 -11.48
N THR A 114 13.01 9.73 -11.52
CA THR A 114 13.84 8.85 -12.36
C THR A 114 13.99 7.49 -11.65
N GLY A 115 12.88 6.76 -11.58
CA GLY A 115 12.72 5.58 -10.73
C GLY A 115 12.92 5.91 -9.25
N LEU A 116 12.83 4.88 -8.42
CA LEU A 116 13.36 4.92 -7.07
C LEU A 116 14.88 5.32 -7.07
N GLY A 117 15.57 5.46 -8.20
CA GLY A 117 17.02 5.68 -8.31
C GLY A 117 17.59 7.11 -8.16
N ALA A 118 16.82 8.19 -8.01
CA ALA A 118 17.46 9.51 -7.75
C ALA A 118 17.89 9.69 -6.29
N GLY A 119 17.26 8.95 -5.36
CA GLY A 119 17.51 9.02 -3.93
C GLY A 119 17.54 7.66 -3.21
N MET A 120 17.25 6.56 -3.90
CA MET A 120 17.37 5.20 -3.34
C MET A 120 18.59 4.49 -3.95
N PRO A 121 19.31 3.66 -3.18
CA PRO A 121 20.50 2.97 -3.66
C PRO A 121 20.17 2.09 -4.86
N ALA A 122 21.02 2.14 -5.89
CA ALA A 122 21.02 1.11 -6.92
C ALA A 122 21.31 -0.25 -6.26
N GLY A 123 20.51 -1.28 -6.54
CA GLY A 123 20.68 -2.63 -6.01
C GLY A 123 19.37 -3.37 -5.76
N SER A 124 19.47 -4.55 -5.15
CA SER A 124 18.41 -5.52 -4.88
C SER A 124 17.38 -5.07 -3.84
N TRP A 125 16.70 -3.95 -4.08
CA TRP A 125 15.69 -3.41 -3.18
C TRP A 125 14.30 -3.79 -3.66
N THR A 126 13.51 -4.34 -2.76
CA THR A 126 12.11 -4.70 -3.00
C THR A 126 11.24 -3.70 -2.26
N ALA A 127 10.26 -3.10 -2.95
CA ALA A 127 9.22 -2.32 -2.27
C ALA A 127 8.31 -3.28 -1.51
N VAL A 128 8.17 -3.07 -0.21
CA VAL A 128 7.35 -3.91 0.67
C VAL A 128 6.00 -3.26 0.94
N ASP A 129 5.98 -1.94 1.03
CA ASP A 129 4.77 -1.19 1.34
C ASP A 129 4.84 0.25 0.82
N MET A 130 3.68 0.88 0.65
CA MET A 130 3.54 2.28 0.29
C MET A 130 2.34 2.87 1.02
N ALA A 131 2.43 4.14 1.40
CA ALA A 131 1.32 4.88 1.96
C ALA A 131 1.30 6.32 1.44
N VAL A 132 0.10 6.88 1.31
CA VAL A 132 -0.13 8.30 1.03
C VAL A 132 -0.72 8.94 2.27
N ALA A 133 -0.21 10.10 2.69
CA ALA A 133 -0.72 10.76 3.88
C ALA A 133 -2.19 11.15 3.69
N PRO A 134 -3.05 11.01 4.71
CA PRO A 134 -4.47 11.27 4.60
C PRO A 134 -4.81 12.76 4.40
N ASP A 135 -3.93 13.66 4.83
CA ASP A 135 -4.10 15.11 4.80
C ASP A 135 -3.22 15.82 3.75
N ASP A 136 -2.27 15.10 3.14
CA ASP A 136 -1.43 15.60 2.06
C ASP A 136 -1.20 14.53 0.98
N PRO A 137 -1.90 14.59 -0.16
CA PRO A 137 -1.75 13.62 -1.24
C PRO A 137 -0.38 13.67 -1.94
N ASN A 138 0.46 14.66 -1.63
CA ASN A 138 1.83 14.74 -2.11
C ASN A 138 2.84 14.11 -1.13
N TYR A 139 2.41 13.81 0.08
CA TYR A 139 3.25 13.15 1.06
C TYR A 139 3.14 11.63 0.92
N ILE A 140 4.19 11.00 0.39
CA ILE A 140 4.22 9.58 0.08
C ILE A 140 5.34 8.93 0.87
N VAL A 141 5.04 7.80 1.50
CA VAL A 141 6.01 6.97 2.19
C VAL A 141 6.15 5.64 1.44
N VAL A 142 7.38 5.20 1.23
CA VAL A 142 7.67 3.90 0.60
C VAL A 142 8.64 3.15 1.49
N ALA A 143 8.26 1.95 1.91
CA ALA A 143 9.13 1.05 2.64
C ALA A 143 9.81 0.08 1.67
N MET A 144 11.12 0.02 1.72
CA MET A 144 11.92 -0.90 0.91
C MET A 144 12.80 -1.76 1.78
N THR A 145 13.15 -2.94 1.28
CA THR A 145 14.14 -3.80 1.94
C THR A 145 15.14 -4.34 0.93
N ASP A 146 16.39 -4.44 1.34
CA ASP A 146 17.38 -5.20 0.59
C ASP A 146 17.18 -6.70 0.86
N GLY A 147 17.73 -7.54 -0.03
CA GLY A 147 17.96 -8.95 0.29
C GLY A 147 16.75 -9.89 0.17
N LEU A 148 15.57 -9.42 -0.26
CA LEU A 148 14.43 -10.30 -0.61
C LEU A 148 14.58 -10.98 -1.99
N ALA A 149 15.78 -10.94 -2.58
CA ALA A 149 16.11 -11.62 -3.82
C ALA A 149 15.72 -13.11 -3.79
N PRO A 150 15.55 -13.79 -4.96
CA PRO A 150 14.95 -15.12 -5.09
C PRO A 150 15.65 -16.27 -4.36
N GLN A 151 16.75 -16.01 -3.66
CA GLN A 151 17.53 -17.03 -2.99
C GLN A 151 16.90 -17.53 -1.69
N GLN A 152 15.85 -16.89 -1.18
CA GLN A 152 15.04 -17.49 -0.12
C GLN A 152 14.04 -18.48 -0.72
N THR A 153 14.52 -19.70 -0.99
CA THR A 153 13.65 -20.89 -1.08
C THR A 153 12.99 -21.22 0.27
N ALA A 154 13.40 -20.53 1.33
CA ALA A 154 12.80 -20.59 2.64
C ALA A 154 11.67 -19.56 2.76
N PRO A 155 10.52 -19.90 3.36
CA PRO A 155 9.44 -18.93 3.58
C PRO A 155 9.94 -17.74 4.43
N PHE A 156 9.33 -16.55 4.30
CA PHE A 156 9.69 -15.34 5.06
C PHE A 156 9.72 -15.55 6.61
N TRP A 157 9.03 -16.58 7.10
CA TRP A 157 9.04 -17.00 8.51
C TRP A 157 10.24 -17.89 8.89
N ALA A 158 11.14 -18.20 7.95
CA ALA A 158 12.28 -19.06 8.17
C ALA A 158 13.29 -18.34 9.06
N PRO A 159 13.71 -18.94 10.18
CA PRO A 159 14.51 -18.28 11.21
C PRO A 159 15.97 -18.03 10.83
N ALA A 160 16.36 -18.16 9.56
CA ALA A 160 17.74 -17.98 9.11
C ALA A 160 17.77 -17.36 7.70
N GLY A 161 17.49 -16.06 7.63
CA GLY A 161 17.78 -15.24 6.46
C GLY A 161 19.14 -14.54 6.60
N PRO A 162 19.81 -14.18 5.50
CA PRO A 162 20.89 -13.20 5.57
C PRO A 162 20.39 -11.91 6.24
N PRO A 163 21.26 -11.09 6.86
CA PRO A 163 20.85 -9.81 7.38
C PRO A 163 20.24 -8.99 6.25
N PHE A 164 19.14 -8.32 6.55
CA PHE A 164 18.50 -7.40 5.62
C PHE A 164 18.36 -6.03 6.27
N THR A 165 18.45 -5.01 5.43
CA THR A 165 18.27 -3.61 5.74
C THR A 165 16.95 -3.18 5.15
N SER A 166 16.07 -2.64 5.99
CA SER A 166 14.89 -1.93 5.53
C SER A 166 15.12 -0.43 5.61
N ILE A 167 14.72 0.29 4.57
CA ILE A 167 14.80 1.75 4.50
C ILE A 167 13.41 2.29 4.21
N VAL A 168 13.05 3.36 4.92
CA VAL A 168 11.83 4.11 4.66
C VAL A 168 12.19 5.39 3.92
N TYR A 169 11.59 5.56 2.75
CA TYR A 169 11.68 6.78 1.96
C TYR A 169 10.42 7.60 2.10
N VAL A 170 10.61 8.91 2.01
CA VAL A 170 9.53 9.88 2.05
C VAL A 170 9.70 10.90 0.93
N SER A 171 8.60 11.19 0.26
CA SER A 171 8.44 12.30 -0.67
C SER A 171 7.42 13.28 -0.10
N ALA A 172 7.65 14.57 -0.31
CA ALA A 172 6.70 15.64 0.01
C ALA A 172 6.21 16.37 -1.25
N ASP A 173 6.53 15.85 -2.44
CA ASP A 173 6.26 16.46 -3.74
C ASP A 173 5.57 15.49 -4.71
N GLY A 174 4.79 14.55 -4.17
CA GLY A 174 4.00 13.61 -4.94
C GLY A 174 4.83 12.55 -5.64
N GLY A 175 6.01 12.25 -5.11
CA GLY A 175 6.93 11.24 -5.63
C GLY A 175 7.93 11.75 -6.67
N ALA A 176 8.05 13.07 -6.84
CA ALA A 176 9.05 13.64 -7.76
C ALA A 176 10.48 13.53 -7.17
N THR A 177 10.63 13.71 -5.85
CA THR A 177 11.87 13.52 -5.12
C THR A 177 11.63 12.74 -3.82
N PHE A 178 12.65 11.99 -3.39
CA PHE A 178 12.61 11.20 -2.17
C PHE A 178 13.82 11.49 -1.27
N SER A 179 13.57 11.42 0.03
CA SER A 179 14.59 11.45 1.08
C SER A 179 14.43 10.26 2.01
N THR A 180 15.50 9.85 2.67
CA THR A 180 15.45 8.75 3.63
C THR A 180 14.97 9.26 4.99
N LEU A 181 13.92 8.63 5.53
CA LEU A 181 13.42 8.89 6.88
C LEU A 181 14.23 8.12 7.94
N GLY A 182 14.68 6.91 7.60
CA GLY A 182 15.52 6.08 8.46
C GLY A 182 15.83 4.72 7.84
N ALA A 183 16.82 4.03 8.42
CA ALA A 183 17.19 2.66 8.08
C ALA A 183 17.15 1.79 9.33
N LEU A 184 16.58 0.59 9.21
CA LEU A 184 16.58 -0.45 10.22
C LEU A 184 17.33 -1.66 9.67
N GLY A 185 18.52 -1.91 10.21
CA GLY A 185 19.24 -3.17 9.97
C GLY A 185 18.78 -4.21 10.97
N LEU A 186 18.26 -5.34 10.47
CA LEU A 186 18.00 -6.49 11.33
C LEU A 186 19.19 -7.47 11.21
N PRO A 187 19.83 -7.84 12.33
CA PRO A 187 20.90 -8.82 12.29
C PRO A 187 20.35 -10.17 11.82
N ALA A 188 21.20 -11.01 11.25
CA ALA A 188 20.86 -12.40 11.03
C ALA A 188 20.45 -13.03 12.37
N THR A 189 19.32 -13.73 12.39
CA THR A 189 18.92 -14.55 13.53
C THR A 189 19.77 -15.81 13.55
N GLU A 190 20.46 -16.05 14.67
CA GLU A 190 21.27 -17.27 14.92
C GLU A 190 20.39 -18.53 15.05
#